data_AF-A0A944KLZ6-F1
#
_entry.id   AF-A0A944KLZ6-F1
#
_cell.length_a   1.000
_cell.length_b   1.000
_cell.length_c   1.000
_cell.angle_alpha   90.00
_cell.angle_beta   90.00
_cell.angle_gamma   90.00
#
_symmetry.space_group_name_H-M   'P 1'
#
loop_
_entity.id
_entity.type
_entity.pdbx_description
1 polymer ?
#
loop_
_entity_poly.entity_id
_entity_poly.type
_entity_poly.pdbx_seq_one_letter_code
_entity_poly.pdbx_strand_id
1 'polypeptide(L)'
;MGSGITAVVLTLIVAHGGSNGYADVWADGTTKPNTTAVNFQTNEIQTNTITVPLGANGKISLRNAAQATNYVVDVQGWYADPQAPKISCPAQYANGAWVDTLPASAVSCSVSAPAALSSDATLFTLVDGDSSQEYPLSPSSTTHVATSGPASAGWHTVDAIIMQSDGSTSTESIAFGLNDGAPSATVRAIEAANPEVFLGLSPTAPDVSARYAVQTSGDQASSVPSNAADAVTVTATDTETGATANLSAGLPFAGTASTARSEANGIVSFDNGNGSYTVPISHADGSLAINTVLTGPSSPTSFAYPLDLPKGGSVSVDDNGAVQISDASGMPVGFVNAPWAVDANGADVPTKFVVDGNVVTQQVDTSAPGVQFPVVADPSLWSVIGNAVGCAAEIAGLALASAKVLQAFVKAEKIIKGIKKAVYWYNKLGGSMKKVVGLLKKYVQNRSSLSKTQIEAVSGLFHETGKTLLNIIGLGSCWSLATANY
;
A
#
# COMPACT_ATOMS: atom_id res chain seq x y z
N MET A 1 -31.68 28.67 -13.81
CA MET A 1 -31.78 27.36 -14.47
C MET A 1 -30.57 26.57 -14.01
N GLY A 2 -30.78 25.37 -13.46
CA GLY A 2 -29.71 24.58 -12.82
C GLY A 2 -28.56 24.34 -13.79
N SER A 3 -27.33 24.62 -13.36
CA SER A 3 -26.14 24.21 -14.09
C SER A 3 -26.17 22.68 -14.24
N GLY A 4 -25.98 22.18 -15.46
CA GLY A 4 -25.88 20.74 -15.72
C GLY A 4 -27.04 20.11 -16.49
N ILE A 5 -28.14 20.80 -16.79
CA ILE A 5 -29.17 20.25 -17.70
C ILE A 5 -28.64 20.23 -19.13
N THR A 6 -28.60 19.05 -19.76
CA THR A 6 -28.00 18.84 -21.08
C THR A 6 -29.02 18.59 -22.19
N ALA A 7 -30.21 18.06 -21.85
CA ALA A 7 -31.29 17.83 -22.79
C ALA A 7 -32.66 17.87 -22.11
N VAL A 8 -33.70 18.12 -22.91
CA VAL A 8 -35.09 18.04 -22.47
C VAL A 8 -35.82 16.97 -23.27
N VAL A 9 -36.67 16.21 -22.60
CA VAL A 9 -37.68 15.37 -23.23
C VAL A 9 -38.94 16.20 -23.33
N LEU A 10 -39.39 16.45 -24.56
CA LEU A 10 -40.57 17.24 -24.81
C LEU A 10 -41.51 16.54 -25.79
N THR A 11 -42.79 16.78 -25.64
CA THR A 11 -43.80 16.47 -26.64
C THR A 11 -44.04 17.71 -27.47
N LEU A 12 -43.69 17.63 -28.76
CA LEU A 12 -43.90 18.69 -29.74
C LEU A 12 -45.22 18.43 -30.46
N ILE A 13 -46.16 19.36 -30.33
CA ILE A 13 -47.48 19.26 -30.95
C ILE A 13 -47.62 20.38 -31.98
N VAL A 14 -47.96 20.01 -33.21
CA VAL A 14 -48.39 20.93 -34.26
C VAL A 14 -49.90 21.05 -34.17
N ALA A 15 -50.41 22.26 -33.93
CA ALA A 15 -51.84 22.53 -33.81
C ALA A 15 -52.29 23.42 -34.98
N HIS A 16 -52.75 22.78 -36.07
CA HIS A 16 -53.15 23.41 -37.32
C HIS A 16 -51.97 24.02 -38.11
N GLY A 17 -51.32 23.20 -38.94
CA GLY A 17 -50.32 23.69 -39.89
C GLY A 17 -50.93 24.60 -40.96
N GLY A 18 -50.30 25.74 -41.26
CA GLY A 18 -50.76 26.69 -42.29
C GLY A 18 -50.59 26.17 -43.73
N SER A 19 -49.69 25.19 -43.92
CA SER A 19 -49.50 24.44 -45.17
C SER A 19 -48.90 23.07 -44.86
N ASN A 20 -48.77 22.19 -45.86
CA ASN A 20 -47.94 21.00 -45.73
C ASN A 20 -46.49 21.41 -45.46
N GLY A 21 -45.81 20.72 -44.55
CA GLY A 21 -44.43 21.02 -44.19
C GLY A 21 -43.91 20.21 -43.04
N TYR A 22 -42.85 20.72 -42.41
CA TYR A 22 -42.17 20.05 -41.31
C TYR A 22 -41.53 21.04 -40.34
N ALA A 23 -41.18 20.56 -39.16
CA ALA A 23 -40.39 21.32 -38.18
C ALA A 23 -39.08 20.61 -37.84
N ASP A 24 -38.02 21.39 -37.70
CA ASP A 24 -36.73 20.94 -37.17
C ASP A 24 -36.57 21.51 -35.75
N VAL A 25 -36.01 20.74 -34.82
CA VAL A 25 -35.70 21.19 -33.45
C VAL A 25 -34.28 20.78 -33.09
N TRP A 26 -33.49 21.69 -32.51
CA TRP A 26 -32.10 21.44 -32.16
C TRP A 26 -31.61 22.33 -31.00
N ALA A 27 -30.40 22.06 -30.50
CA ALA A 27 -29.75 22.89 -29.48
C ALA A 27 -29.48 24.30 -30.02
N ASP A 28 -29.97 25.33 -29.32
CA ASP A 28 -29.82 26.71 -29.78
C ASP A 28 -28.34 27.12 -29.90
N GLY A 29 -28.02 27.89 -30.94
CA GLY A 29 -26.64 28.31 -31.23
C GLY A 29 -25.73 27.24 -31.86
N THR A 30 -26.23 26.02 -32.11
CA THR A 30 -25.49 24.96 -32.84
C THR A 30 -25.91 24.86 -34.31
N THR A 31 -25.12 24.14 -35.12
CA THR A 31 -25.46 23.87 -36.53
C THR A 31 -26.74 23.06 -36.63
N LYS A 32 -27.74 23.59 -37.34
CA LYS A 32 -29.02 22.91 -37.58
C LYS A 32 -28.78 21.52 -38.21
N PRO A 33 -29.30 20.44 -37.61
CA PRO A 33 -29.20 19.10 -38.18
C PRO A 33 -30.06 18.96 -39.44
N ASN A 34 -29.75 17.97 -40.28
CA ASN A 34 -30.58 17.60 -41.43
C ASN A 34 -31.66 16.58 -41.04
N THR A 35 -32.27 16.76 -39.87
CA THR A 35 -33.23 15.81 -39.29
C THR A 35 -34.51 16.55 -38.92
N THR A 36 -35.62 16.02 -39.40
CA THR A 36 -36.96 16.54 -39.11
C THR A 36 -37.47 16.01 -37.78
N ALA A 37 -38.00 16.90 -36.94
CA ALA A 37 -38.63 16.55 -35.68
C ALA A 37 -40.09 16.12 -35.86
N VAL A 38 -40.85 16.76 -36.76
CA VAL A 38 -42.24 16.38 -37.07
C VAL A 38 -42.61 16.82 -38.49
N ASN A 39 -43.32 15.95 -39.22
CA ASN A 39 -43.94 16.27 -40.52
C ASN A 39 -45.44 16.43 -40.32
N PHE A 40 -46.08 17.36 -41.04
CA PHE A 40 -47.50 17.64 -40.90
C PHE A 40 -48.12 18.16 -42.19
N GLN A 41 -49.42 17.94 -42.33
CA GLN A 41 -50.23 18.50 -43.41
C GLN A 41 -50.97 19.76 -42.95
N THR A 42 -51.54 20.46 -43.94
CA THR A 42 -52.38 21.64 -43.71
C THR A 42 -53.57 21.27 -42.80
N ASN A 43 -53.81 22.07 -41.76
CA ASN A 43 -54.91 21.91 -40.80
C ASN A 43 -54.92 20.57 -40.02
N GLU A 44 -53.78 19.90 -39.93
CA GLU A 44 -53.61 18.67 -39.17
C GLU A 44 -53.14 18.95 -37.73
N ILE A 45 -53.47 18.04 -36.80
CA ILE A 45 -52.84 17.94 -35.48
C ILE A 45 -51.88 16.75 -35.51
N GLN A 46 -50.61 17.01 -35.32
CA GLN A 46 -49.57 15.97 -35.25
C GLN A 46 -48.73 16.14 -34.01
N THR A 47 -48.27 15.03 -33.45
CA THR A 47 -47.45 15.01 -32.24
C THR A 47 -46.22 14.14 -32.42
N ASN A 48 -45.11 14.55 -31.79
CA ASN A 48 -43.96 13.70 -31.63
C ASN A 48 -43.28 13.99 -30.29
N THR A 49 -42.89 12.95 -29.55
CA THR A 49 -42.07 13.09 -28.35
C THR A 49 -40.61 12.95 -28.74
N ILE A 50 -39.83 13.99 -28.45
CA ILE A 50 -38.44 14.09 -28.85
C ILE A 50 -37.57 14.43 -27.64
N THR A 51 -36.36 13.87 -27.62
CA THR A 51 -35.29 14.31 -26.73
C THR A 51 -34.41 15.27 -27.49
N VAL A 52 -34.26 16.50 -27.01
CA VAL A 52 -33.49 17.55 -27.69
C VAL A 52 -32.41 18.07 -26.74
N PRO A 53 -31.14 18.11 -27.17
CA PRO A 53 -30.09 18.76 -26.40
C PRO A 53 -30.37 20.27 -26.27
N LEU A 54 -29.94 20.87 -25.16
CA LEU A 54 -29.99 22.31 -24.97
C LEU A 54 -28.72 22.97 -25.51
N GLY A 55 -28.88 24.17 -26.06
CA GLY A 55 -27.76 25.05 -26.36
C GLY A 55 -27.03 25.49 -25.08
N ALA A 56 -25.83 26.05 -25.20
CA ALA A 56 -25.07 26.56 -24.05
C ALA A 56 -25.81 27.67 -23.26
N ASN A 57 -26.82 28.28 -23.87
CA ASN A 57 -27.72 29.25 -23.26
C ASN A 57 -28.99 28.63 -22.63
N GLY A 58 -29.07 27.30 -22.56
CA GLY A 58 -30.19 26.55 -22.00
C GLY A 58 -31.44 26.52 -22.90
N LYS A 59 -31.33 26.83 -24.20
CA LYS A 59 -32.47 26.93 -25.11
C LYS A 59 -32.45 25.91 -26.23
N ILE A 60 -33.63 25.64 -26.78
CA ILE A 60 -33.80 24.95 -28.06
C ILE A 60 -34.15 25.98 -29.16
N SER A 61 -33.77 25.67 -30.39
CA SER A 61 -34.22 26.37 -31.58
C SER A 61 -35.24 25.51 -32.33
N LEU A 62 -36.31 26.13 -32.82
CA LEU A 62 -37.34 25.48 -33.65
C LEU A 62 -37.44 26.22 -34.98
N ARG A 63 -37.36 25.47 -36.09
CA ARG A 63 -37.61 25.99 -37.43
C ARG A 63 -38.90 25.42 -37.97
N ASN A 64 -39.83 26.28 -38.32
CA ASN A 64 -40.99 25.95 -39.13
C ASN A 64 -40.62 26.05 -40.63
N ALA A 65 -40.81 24.96 -41.39
CA ALA A 65 -40.64 24.92 -42.83
C ALA A 65 -42.01 24.83 -43.55
N ALA A 66 -42.91 25.73 -43.20
CA ALA A 66 -44.27 25.85 -43.73
C ALA A 66 -44.75 27.31 -43.66
N GLN A 67 -46.00 27.58 -44.04
CA GLN A 67 -46.69 28.81 -43.65
C GLN A 67 -46.86 28.89 -42.11
N ALA A 68 -47.41 29.99 -41.58
CA ALA A 68 -47.59 30.18 -40.14
C ALA A 68 -48.34 28.99 -39.50
N THR A 69 -47.79 28.47 -38.40
CA THR A 69 -48.21 27.24 -37.73
C THR A 69 -48.16 27.43 -36.22
N ASN A 70 -49.13 26.90 -35.46
CA ASN A 70 -49.09 26.92 -34.00
C ASN A 70 -48.38 25.67 -33.47
N TYR A 71 -47.50 25.86 -32.49
CA TYR A 71 -46.82 24.78 -31.79
C TYR A 71 -47.17 24.82 -30.30
N VAL A 72 -47.38 23.65 -29.70
CA VAL A 72 -47.37 23.46 -28.24
C VAL A 72 -46.14 22.61 -27.90
N VAL A 73 -45.39 23.07 -26.91
CA VAL A 73 -44.20 22.38 -26.40
C VAL A 73 -44.48 22.02 -24.95
N ASP A 74 -44.58 20.73 -24.67
CA ASP A 74 -44.82 20.21 -23.31
C ASP A 74 -43.58 19.46 -22.82
N VAL A 75 -43.00 19.87 -21.70
CA VAL A 75 -41.75 19.31 -21.16
C VAL A 75 -42.07 18.17 -20.20
N GLN A 76 -41.68 16.96 -20.57
CA GLN A 76 -41.95 15.74 -19.81
C GLN A 76 -40.84 15.42 -18.80
N GLY A 77 -39.62 15.88 -19.06
CA GLY A 77 -38.46 15.60 -18.22
C GLY A 77 -37.18 16.17 -18.82
N TRP A 78 -36.06 15.92 -18.16
CA TRP A 78 -34.77 16.41 -18.60
C TRP A 78 -33.66 15.42 -18.28
N TYR A 79 -32.57 15.52 -19.03
CA TYR A 79 -31.30 14.90 -18.69
C TYR A 79 -30.39 15.95 -18.10
N ALA A 80 -29.71 15.60 -17.03
CA ALA A 80 -28.67 16.42 -16.46
C ALA A 80 -27.37 15.61 -16.35
N ASP A 81 -26.25 16.32 -16.45
CA ASP A 81 -24.93 15.84 -16.08
C ASP A 81 -24.59 16.45 -14.71
N PRO A 82 -24.78 15.69 -13.61
CA PRO A 82 -24.57 16.19 -12.26
C PRO A 82 -23.15 16.71 -12.13
N GLN A 83 -23.01 18.01 -11.86
CA GLN A 83 -21.71 18.58 -11.62
C GLN A 83 -21.27 18.20 -10.20
N ALA A 84 -20.04 17.70 -10.07
CA ALA A 84 -19.43 17.46 -8.76
C ALA A 84 -19.25 18.78 -8.00
N PRO A 85 -19.29 18.76 -6.65
CA PRO A 85 -18.78 19.88 -5.88
C PRO A 85 -17.29 20.10 -6.19
N LYS A 86 -16.74 21.24 -5.77
CA LYS A 86 -15.31 21.51 -5.85
C LYS A 86 -14.77 21.84 -4.48
N ILE A 87 -13.63 21.24 -4.15
CA ILE A 87 -12.90 21.53 -2.92
C ILE A 87 -11.69 22.39 -3.27
N SER A 88 -11.45 23.43 -2.47
CA SER A 88 -10.26 24.27 -2.57
C SER A 88 -9.68 24.51 -1.18
N CYS A 89 -8.48 23.98 -0.96
CA CYS A 89 -7.65 24.25 0.21
C CYS A 89 -6.51 25.22 -0.16
N PRO A 90 -5.81 25.81 0.83
CA PRO A 90 -4.57 26.54 0.57
C PRO A 90 -3.60 25.72 -0.28
N ALA A 91 -2.84 26.37 -1.16
CA ALA A 91 -2.06 25.71 -2.21
C ALA A 91 -1.09 24.62 -1.72
N GLN A 92 -0.60 24.74 -0.48
CA GLN A 92 0.27 23.74 0.15
C GLN A 92 -0.46 22.44 0.54
N TYR A 93 -1.79 22.45 0.66
CA TYR A 93 -2.64 21.30 0.98
C TYR A 93 -3.47 20.87 -0.25
N ALA A 94 -2.90 20.99 -1.45
CA ALA A 94 -3.54 20.51 -2.68
C ALA A 94 -3.71 18.98 -2.66
N ASN A 95 -4.57 18.45 -3.53
CA ASN A 95 -4.77 17.00 -3.63
C ASN A 95 -3.45 16.27 -3.95
N GLY A 96 -3.10 15.27 -3.15
CA GLY A 96 -1.84 14.54 -3.18
C GLY A 96 -0.64 15.29 -2.57
N ALA A 97 -0.82 16.49 -2.04
CA ALA A 97 0.27 17.26 -1.45
C ALA A 97 0.73 16.69 -0.11
N TRP A 98 2.02 16.81 0.19
CA TRP A 98 2.63 16.44 1.46
C TRP A 98 3.35 17.67 2.04
N VAL A 99 2.98 18.07 3.27
CA VAL A 99 3.50 19.27 3.92
C VAL A 99 4.37 18.88 5.10
N ASP A 100 5.64 19.27 5.03
CA ASP A 100 6.69 18.98 6.02
C ASP A 100 6.65 19.87 7.28
N THR A 101 5.52 20.48 7.57
CA THR A 101 5.31 21.25 8.80
C THR A 101 3.85 21.19 9.20
N LEU A 102 3.60 20.87 10.47
CA LEU A 102 2.24 20.90 11.00
C LEU A 102 1.71 22.34 11.05
N PRO A 103 0.48 22.58 10.58
CA PRO A 103 -0.14 23.88 10.70
C PRO A 103 -0.48 24.19 12.17
N ALA A 104 -0.32 25.45 12.57
CA ALA A 104 -0.62 25.89 13.95
C ALA A 104 -2.13 25.84 14.29
N SER A 105 -2.99 25.61 13.30
CA SER A 105 -4.45 25.51 13.42
C SER A 105 -5.00 24.57 12.36
N ALA A 106 -6.25 24.12 12.53
CA ALA A 106 -6.98 23.30 11.57
C ALA A 106 -6.89 23.86 10.14
N VAL A 107 -6.63 22.99 9.16
CA VAL A 107 -6.54 23.37 7.75
C VAL A 107 -7.93 23.80 7.27
N SER A 108 -8.10 25.07 6.91
CA SER A 108 -9.40 25.56 6.42
C SER A 108 -9.52 25.38 4.91
N CYS A 109 -10.44 24.52 4.49
CA CYS A 109 -10.79 24.31 3.09
C CYS A 109 -12.17 24.90 2.79
N SER A 110 -12.36 25.31 1.54
CA SER A 110 -13.63 25.80 1.03
C SER A 110 -14.23 24.80 0.06
N VAL A 111 -15.55 24.60 0.15
CA VAL A 111 -16.30 23.74 -0.76
C VAL A 111 -17.31 24.62 -1.51
N SER A 112 -17.33 24.50 -2.84
CA SER A 112 -18.34 25.11 -3.69
C SER A 112 -19.16 24.04 -4.38
N ALA A 113 -20.47 24.04 -4.18
CA ALA A 113 -21.40 23.13 -4.83
C ALA A 113 -22.28 23.87 -5.84
N PRO A 114 -22.54 23.31 -7.04
CA PRO A 114 -23.47 23.87 -8.02
C PRO A 114 -24.88 24.06 -7.44
N ALA A 115 -25.72 24.79 -8.18
CA ALA A 115 -27.13 24.92 -7.83
C ALA A 115 -27.83 23.54 -7.85
N ALA A 116 -28.79 23.36 -6.97
CA ALA A 116 -29.54 22.12 -6.81
C ALA A 116 -30.28 21.73 -8.10
N LEU A 117 -30.22 20.45 -8.47
CA LEU A 117 -31.00 19.87 -9.57
C LEU A 117 -32.39 19.42 -9.12
N SER A 118 -32.59 19.22 -7.81
CA SER A 118 -33.83 18.81 -7.16
C SER A 118 -34.04 19.63 -5.87
N SER A 119 -35.28 19.71 -5.38
CA SER A 119 -35.60 20.51 -4.18
C SER A 119 -34.92 20.02 -2.90
N ASP A 120 -34.56 18.75 -2.86
CA ASP A 120 -34.07 18.07 -1.66
C ASP A 120 -32.57 17.71 -1.78
N ALA A 121 -31.90 18.27 -2.78
CA ALA A 121 -30.48 18.05 -2.99
C ALA A 121 -29.67 18.62 -1.82
N THR A 122 -28.74 17.82 -1.30
CA THR A 122 -28.03 18.13 -0.07
C THR A 122 -26.52 17.93 -0.26
N LEU A 123 -25.72 18.84 0.27
CA LEU A 123 -24.26 18.76 0.31
C LEU A 123 -23.82 18.23 1.68
N PHE A 124 -22.94 17.23 1.66
CA PHE A 124 -22.26 16.70 2.83
C PHE A 124 -20.76 17.02 2.71
N THR A 125 -20.16 17.44 3.82
CA THR A 125 -18.69 17.53 3.93
C THR A 125 -18.21 16.59 5.02
N LEU A 126 -17.21 15.77 4.71
CA LEU A 126 -16.58 14.84 5.65
C LEU A 126 -15.08 15.11 5.70
N VAL A 127 -14.49 14.82 6.86
CA VAL A 127 -13.04 14.90 7.08
C VAL A 127 -12.61 13.56 7.67
N ASP A 128 -11.64 12.89 7.04
CA ASP A 128 -11.12 11.58 7.44
C ASP A 128 -12.21 10.49 7.60
N GLY A 129 -13.29 10.60 6.83
CA GLY A 129 -14.46 9.71 6.95
C GLY A 129 -15.31 9.92 8.22
N ASP A 130 -14.93 10.87 9.08
CA ASP A 130 -15.65 11.22 10.30
C ASP A 130 -16.76 12.27 10.06
N SER A 131 -17.62 12.42 11.08
CA SER A 131 -18.80 13.30 11.21
C SER A 131 -19.11 14.19 9.99
N SER A 132 -20.15 13.84 9.24
CA SER A 132 -20.61 14.68 8.14
C SER A 132 -21.32 15.94 8.64
N GLN A 133 -20.98 17.07 8.05
CA GLN A 133 -21.78 18.30 8.15
C GLN A 133 -22.70 18.38 6.93
N GLU A 134 -23.97 18.71 7.16
CA GLU A 134 -25.03 18.71 6.15
C GLU A 134 -25.47 20.13 5.81
N TYR A 135 -25.58 20.43 4.51
CA TYR A 135 -25.95 21.74 4.00
C TYR A 135 -26.98 21.62 2.88
N PRO A 136 -28.16 22.28 2.99
CA PRO A 136 -29.12 22.31 1.89
C PRO A 136 -28.57 23.09 0.70
N LEU A 137 -28.75 22.58 -0.53
CA LEU A 137 -28.31 23.27 -1.74
C LEU A 137 -29.30 24.35 -2.18
N SER A 138 -28.76 25.50 -2.61
CA SER A 138 -29.56 26.55 -3.24
C SER A 138 -30.08 26.12 -4.63
N PRO A 139 -31.37 26.33 -4.96
CA PRO A 139 -31.93 26.00 -6.27
C PRO A 139 -31.51 26.97 -7.38
N SER A 140 -30.95 28.13 -7.04
CA SER A 140 -30.70 29.22 -7.99
C SER A 140 -29.28 29.74 -8.02
N SER A 141 -28.43 29.33 -7.08
CA SER A 141 -27.06 29.82 -6.95
C SER A 141 -26.11 28.72 -6.46
N THR A 142 -24.82 28.91 -6.68
CA THR A 142 -23.77 28.09 -6.06
C THR A 142 -23.85 28.21 -4.54
N THR A 143 -23.66 27.09 -3.84
CA THR A 143 -23.58 27.00 -2.38
C THR A 143 -22.11 26.98 -1.97
N HIS A 144 -21.70 27.81 -1.01
CA HIS A 144 -20.33 27.87 -0.51
C HIS A 144 -20.29 27.58 0.99
N VAL A 145 -19.46 26.63 1.39
CA VAL A 145 -19.27 26.25 2.80
C VAL A 145 -17.79 26.14 3.13
N ALA A 146 -17.44 26.34 4.39
CA ALA A 146 -16.10 26.09 4.90
C ALA A 146 -16.08 24.77 5.67
N THR A 147 -15.01 24.00 5.51
CA THR A 147 -14.75 22.80 6.30
C THR A 147 -13.34 22.88 6.87
N SER A 148 -13.19 22.47 8.13
CA SER A 148 -11.91 22.48 8.83
C SER A 148 -11.33 21.06 8.86
N GLY A 149 -10.26 20.85 8.10
CA GLY A 149 -9.43 19.65 8.15
C GLY A 149 -8.49 19.62 9.37
N PRO A 150 -7.81 18.49 9.62
CA PRO A 150 -7.04 18.28 10.85
C PRO A 150 -5.74 19.09 10.86
N ALA A 151 -5.15 19.27 12.04
CA ALA A 151 -3.82 19.89 12.22
C ALA A 151 -2.78 18.91 12.79
N SER A 152 -3.14 17.62 12.86
CA SER A 152 -2.28 16.54 13.31
C SER A 152 -1.43 15.99 12.17
N ALA A 153 -0.40 15.22 12.50
CA ALA A 153 0.35 14.47 11.49
C ALA A 153 -0.48 13.31 10.94
N GLY A 154 -0.26 12.95 9.67
CA GLY A 154 -0.96 11.87 9.00
C GLY A 154 -1.48 12.26 7.62
N TRP A 155 -2.04 11.28 6.92
CA TRP A 155 -2.86 11.53 5.74
C TRP A 155 -4.26 11.93 6.17
N HIS A 156 -4.76 12.99 5.54
CA HIS A 156 -6.10 13.49 5.78
C HIS A 156 -6.89 13.55 4.48
N THR A 157 -8.17 13.21 4.55
CA THR A 157 -9.11 13.33 3.44
C THR A 157 -10.15 14.39 3.73
N VAL A 158 -10.53 15.14 2.70
CA VAL A 158 -11.70 16.01 2.73
C VAL A 158 -12.59 15.59 1.58
N ASP A 159 -13.81 15.18 1.92
CA ASP A 159 -14.81 14.74 0.96
C ASP A 159 -15.95 15.75 0.91
N ALA A 160 -16.42 16.02 -0.30
CA ALA A 160 -17.62 16.78 -0.58
C ALA A 160 -18.56 15.93 -1.43
N ILE A 161 -19.74 15.63 -0.91
CA ILE A 161 -20.70 14.72 -1.54
C ILE A 161 -22.02 15.47 -1.73
N ILE A 162 -22.50 15.57 -2.97
CA ILE A 162 -23.87 16.00 -3.25
C ILE A 162 -24.74 14.77 -3.39
N MET A 163 -25.79 14.67 -2.60
CA MET A 163 -26.84 13.67 -2.76
C MET A 163 -28.09 14.31 -3.35
N GLN A 164 -28.63 13.73 -4.43
CA GLN A 164 -29.87 14.15 -5.07
C GLN A 164 -31.06 13.36 -4.54
N SER A 165 -32.28 13.85 -4.80
CA SER A 165 -33.52 13.18 -4.38
C SER A 165 -33.74 11.79 -4.99
N ASP A 166 -33.10 11.49 -6.12
CA ASP A 166 -33.15 10.18 -6.79
C ASP A 166 -32.10 9.19 -6.25
N GLY A 167 -31.32 9.59 -5.23
CA GLY A 167 -30.24 8.80 -4.65
C GLY A 167 -28.93 8.85 -5.43
N SER A 168 -28.86 9.57 -6.56
CA SER A 168 -27.60 9.78 -7.26
C SER A 168 -26.67 10.67 -6.43
N THR A 169 -25.37 10.38 -6.53
CA THR A 169 -24.33 11.13 -5.81
C THR A 169 -23.28 11.65 -6.76
N SER A 170 -22.77 12.85 -6.49
CA SER A 170 -21.56 13.38 -7.10
C SER A 170 -20.57 13.77 -6.01
N THR A 171 -19.33 13.31 -6.13
CA THR A 171 -18.32 13.41 -5.09
C THR A 171 -17.07 14.08 -5.64
N GLU A 172 -16.47 14.94 -4.82
CA GLU A 172 -15.09 15.39 -4.96
C GLU A 172 -14.35 14.99 -3.69
N SER A 173 -13.16 14.43 -3.85
CA SER A 173 -12.29 14.04 -2.73
C SER A 173 -10.90 14.60 -2.98
N ILE A 174 -10.33 15.17 -1.93
CA ILE A 174 -8.91 15.51 -1.91
C ILE A 174 -8.26 14.86 -0.70
N ALA A 175 -7.00 14.47 -0.86
CA ALA A 175 -6.16 13.97 0.22
C ALA A 175 -4.89 14.81 0.31
N PHE A 176 -4.43 15.11 1.51
CA PHE A 176 -3.12 15.71 1.73
C PHE A 176 -2.49 15.15 3.00
N GLY A 177 -1.17 15.08 3.00
CA GLY A 177 -0.41 14.62 4.15
C GLY A 177 0.20 15.76 4.93
N LEU A 178 0.17 15.64 6.24
CA LEU A 178 0.84 16.54 7.17
C LEU A 178 1.94 15.76 7.89
N ASN A 179 3.15 16.31 7.84
CA ASN A 179 4.33 15.80 8.50
C ASN A 179 4.93 16.91 9.37
N ASP A 180 5.71 16.54 10.37
CA ASP A 180 6.50 17.49 11.14
C ASP A 180 7.89 17.79 10.49
N GLY A 181 8.20 17.16 9.34
CA GLY A 181 9.21 17.57 8.34
C GLY A 181 10.44 16.68 8.17
N ALA A 182 10.86 16.44 6.91
CA ALA A 182 11.99 15.57 6.48
C ALA A 182 11.88 14.12 7.04
N PRO A 183 12.76 13.15 6.66
CA PRO A 183 12.87 11.93 7.46
C PRO A 183 13.13 12.37 8.90
N SER A 184 12.40 11.82 9.86
CA SER A 184 12.59 12.20 11.24
C SER A 184 14.06 12.03 11.65
N ALA A 185 14.49 12.73 12.71
CA ALA A 185 15.85 12.53 13.24
C ALA A 185 16.13 11.04 13.53
N THR A 186 15.08 10.27 13.82
CA THR A 186 15.08 8.81 13.97
C THR A 186 15.47 8.10 12.68
N VAL A 187 14.84 8.40 11.53
CA VAL A 187 15.17 7.75 10.25
C VAL A 187 16.56 8.14 9.77
N ARG A 188 16.97 9.40 9.96
CA ARG A 188 18.34 9.84 9.65
C ARG A 188 19.40 9.12 10.50
N ALA A 189 19.09 8.80 11.76
CA ALA A 189 19.98 8.02 12.59
C ALA A 189 20.17 6.60 12.03
N ILE A 190 19.09 5.96 11.58
CA ILE A 190 19.13 4.63 10.95
C ILE A 190 19.93 4.68 9.64
N GLU A 191 19.73 5.69 8.81
CA GLU A 191 20.49 5.87 7.56
C GLU A 191 21.99 6.04 7.81
N ALA A 192 22.38 6.76 8.87
CA ALA A 192 23.76 6.91 9.27
C ALA A 192 24.38 5.61 9.81
N ALA A 193 23.61 4.81 10.55
CA ALA A 193 24.07 3.56 11.16
C ALA A 193 24.13 2.39 10.16
N ASN A 194 23.12 2.28 9.28
CA ASN A 194 23.01 1.22 8.29
C ASN A 194 22.31 1.75 7.02
N PRO A 195 23.06 2.31 6.06
CA PRO A 195 22.47 2.78 4.81
C PRO A 195 21.94 1.65 3.93
N GLU A 196 22.41 0.40 4.10
CA GLU A 196 21.98 -0.73 3.28
C GLU A 196 20.53 -1.13 3.53
N VAL A 197 19.98 -0.84 4.71
CA VAL A 197 18.55 -1.11 5.04
C VAL A 197 17.58 -0.27 4.20
N PHE A 198 18.06 0.75 3.47
CA PHE A 198 17.24 1.56 2.57
C PHE A 198 17.31 1.07 1.12
N LEU A 199 18.03 -0.02 0.84
CA LEU A 199 18.08 -0.60 -0.50
C LEU A 199 16.84 -1.47 -0.73
N GLY A 200 16.16 -1.25 -1.85
CA GLY A 200 15.00 -2.08 -2.22
C GLY A 200 13.75 -1.83 -1.39
N LEU A 201 13.57 -0.62 -0.84
CA LEU A 201 12.36 -0.23 -0.12
C LEU A 201 11.09 -0.55 -0.90
N SER A 202 10.04 -0.90 -0.16
CA SER A 202 8.72 -1.06 -0.74
C SER A 202 8.26 0.26 -1.37
N PRO A 203 7.72 0.23 -2.60
CA PRO A 203 7.17 1.43 -3.23
C PRO A 203 5.83 1.86 -2.61
N THR A 204 5.24 1.04 -1.73
CA THR A 204 3.96 1.34 -1.08
C THR A 204 4.10 2.57 -0.19
N ALA A 205 3.34 3.62 -0.51
CA ALA A 205 3.17 4.77 0.37
C ALA A 205 2.42 4.33 1.63
N PRO A 206 2.87 4.69 2.84
CA PRO A 206 2.17 4.28 4.05
C PRO A 206 0.80 4.93 4.18
N ASP A 207 -0.20 4.14 4.59
CA ASP A 207 -1.55 4.59 4.94
C ASP A 207 -1.80 4.35 6.43
N VAL A 208 -1.39 5.32 7.24
CA VAL A 208 -1.51 5.25 8.71
C VAL A 208 -2.94 5.38 9.22
N SER A 209 -3.92 5.66 8.33
CA SER A 209 -5.35 5.70 8.67
C SER A 209 -6.02 4.33 8.51
N ALA A 210 -5.44 3.45 7.69
CA ALA A 210 -5.88 2.08 7.53
C ALA A 210 -5.48 1.20 8.72
N ARG A 211 -5.96 -0.05 8.73
CA ARG A 211 -5.51 -1.06 9.71
C ARG A 211 -4.01 -1.33 9.62
N TYR A 212 -3.48 -1.37 8.40
CA TYR A 212 -2.06 -1.59 8.12
C TYR A 212 -1.44 -0.34 7.52
N ALA A 213 -0.47 0.23 8.22
CA ALA A 213 0.26 1.38 7.75
C ALA A 213 1.09 1.05 6.51
N VAL A 214 1.67 -0.14 6.45
CA VAL A 214 2.33 -0.64 5.24
C VAL A 214 1.87 -2.06 4.99
N GLN A 215 1.49 -2.36 3.75
CA GLN A 215 1.20 -3.71 3.32
C GLN A 215 1.82 -3.96 1.94
N THR A 216 2.69 -4.95 1.85
CA THR A 216 3.30 -5.38 0.59
C THR A 216 2.58 -6.60 0.03
N SER A 217 2.86 -6.93 -1.23
CA SER A 217 2.19 -8.01 -1.97
C SER A 217 3.21 -8.86 -2.71
N GLY A 218 2.97 -10.17 -2.79
CA GLY A 218 3.82 -11.11 -3.54
C GLY A 218 3.86 -12.49 -2.88
N ASP A 219 4.71 -13.37 -3.41
CA ASP A 219 5.03 -14.68 -2.79
C ASP A 219 5.58 -14.51 -1.37
N GLN A 220 6.22 -13.39 -1.11
CA GLN A 220 6.63 -12.92 0.20
C GLN A 220 6.02 -11.54 0.38
N ALA A 221 5.41 -11.31 1.53
CA ALA A 221 4.76 -10.06 1.87
C ALA A 221 5.00 -9.72 3.34
N SER A 222 5.01 -8.43 3.66
CA SER A 222 5.04 -7.91 5.01
C SER A 222 3.86 -6.96 5.23
N SER A 223 3.37 -6.95 6.47
CA SER A 223 2.37 -6.01 6.93
C SER A 223 2.82 -5.38 8.23
N VAL A 224 2.84 -4.05 8.25
CA VAL A 224 3.11 -3.24 9.42
C VAL A 224 1.80 -2.58 9.84
N PRO A 225 1.32 -2.77 11.07
CA PRO A 225 0.05 -2.21 11.51
C PRO A 225 0.13 -0.69 11.70
N SER A 226 -1.01 -0.01 11.72
CA SER A 226 -1.07 1.41 12.10
C SER A 226 -1.07 1.59 13.62
N ASN A 227 -1.38 0.55 14.39
CA ASN A 227 -1.33 0.55 15.84
C ASN A 227 -0.24 -0.43 16.32
N ALA A 228 0.70 0.05 17.13
CA ALA A 228 1.79 -0.77 17.65
C ALA A 228 1.34 -1.96 18.52
N ALA A 229 0.10 -1.92 19.05
CA ALA A 229 -0.52 -3.02 19.79
C ALA A 229 -0.80 -4.25 18.91
N ASP A 230 -0.95 -4.06 17.60
CA ASP A 230 -1.03 -5.16 16.65
C ASP A 230 0.39 -5.63 16.29
N ALA A 231 0.49 -6.89 15.88
CA ALA A 231 1.76 -7.47 15.47
C ALA A 231 2.14 -7.05 14.05
N VAL A 232 3.44 -6.85 13.83
CA VAL A 232 3.99 -6.96 12.47
C VAL A 232 3.90 -8.41 12.02
N THR A 233 3.67 -8.63 10.74
CA THR A 233 3.62 -9.98 10.17
C THR A 233 4.42 -9.98 8.89
N VAL A 234 5.16 -11.06 8.64
CA VAL A 234 5.52 -11.41 7.26
C VAL A 234 4.99 -12.79 6.90
N THR A 235 4.60 -12.90 5.65
CA THR A 235 3.83 -13.98 5.07
C THR A 235 4.58 -14.53 3.87
N ALA A 236 4.84 -15.83 3.89
CA ALA A 236 5.29 -16.57 2.73
C ALA A 236 4.10 -17.32 2.13
N THR A 237 3.95 -17.26 0.82
CA THR A 237 2.95 -18.00 0.05
C THR A 237 3.64 -18.97 -0.89
N ASP A 238 3.29 -20.24 -0.79
CA ASP A 238 3.70 -21.24 -1.75
C ASP A 238 2.93 -21.04 -3.07
N THR A 239 3.65 -20.75 -4.14
CA THR A 239 3.05 -20.41 -5.45
C THR A 239 2.39 -21.58 -6.16
N GLU A 240 2.71 -22.82 -5.78
CA GLU A 240 2.16 -24.01 -6.44
C GLU A 240 0.87 -24.48 -5.75
N THR A 241 0.82 -24.37 -4.43
CA THR A 241 -0.28 -24.87 -3.59
C THR A 241 -1.19 -23.77 -3.04
N GLY A 242 -0.72 -22.52 -3.02
CA GLY A 242 -1.41 -21.39 -2.39
C GLY A 242 -1.36 -21.41 -0.86
N ALA A 243 -0.63 -22.36 -0.26
CA ALA A 243 -0.49 -22.44 1.19
C ALA A 243 0.32 -21.24 1.73
N THR A 244 -0.11 -20.67 2.86
CA THR A 244 0.55 -19.53 3.50
C THR A 244 1.17 -19.93 4.84
N ALA A 245 2.33 -19.34 5.12
CA ALA A 245 3.00 -19.41 6.41
C ALA A 245 3.25 -18.00 6.91
N ASN A 246 2.82 -17.71 8.14
CA ASN A 246 2.98 -16.41 8.77
C ASN A 246 3.91 -16.55 9.97
N LEU A 247 4.72 -15.52 10.19
CA LEU A 247 5.36 -15.30 11.47
C LEU A 247 5.09 -13.85 11.86
N SER A 248 4.65 -13.66 13.09
CA SER A 248 4.26 -12.35 13.60
C SER A 248 5.03 -12.01 14.87
N ALA A 249 5.25 -10.71 15.09
CA ALA A 249 5.79 -10.23 16.35
C ALA A 249 5.18 -8.93 16.83
N GLY A 250 5.03 -8.84 18.14
CA GLY A 250 4.74 -7.58 18.81
C GLY A 250 5.94 -6.63 18.77
N LEU A 251 5.65 -5.34 18.79
CA LEU A 251 6.65 -4.29 18.87
C LEU A 251 6.99 -3.95 20.34
N PRO A 252 8.21 -3.47 20.63
CA PRO A 252 8.58 -3.01 21.96
C PRO A 252 7.64 -1.91 22.42
N PHE A 253 7.27 -1.93 23.70
CA PHE A 253 6.44 -0.89 24.31
C PHE A 253 5.11 -0.61 23.60
N ALA A 254 4.60 -1.58 22.83
CA ALA A 254 3.35 -1.49 22.06
C ALA A 254 2.15 -0.91 22.84
N GLY A 255 2.05 -1.18 24.14
CA GLY A 255 0.96 -0.67 24.99
C GLY A 255 1.05 0.83 25.34
N THR A 256 2.21 1.46 25.14
CA THR A 256 2.43 2.90 25.39
C THR A 256 2.89 3.66 24.14
N ALA A 257 3.16 2.95 23.05
CA ALA A 257 3.63 3.54 21.82
C ALA A 257 2.52 4.35 21.12
N SER A 258 2.93 5.33 20.31
CA SER A 258 2.04 6.07 19.42
C SER A 258 1.45 5.15 18.35
N THR A 259 0.46 5.64 17.60
CA THR A 259 0.15 5.08 16.29
C THR A 259 1.31 5.30 15.32
N ALA A 260 1.31 4.56 14.21
CA ALA A 260 2.30 4.67 13.16
C ALA A 260 2.32 6.09 12.60
N ARG A 261 3.53 6.62 12.43
CA ARG A 261 3.81 7.83 11.68
C ARG A 261 4.42 7.44 10.34
N SER A 262 3.93 8.04 9.25
CA SER A 262 4.55 7.90 7.93
C SER A 262 5.87 8.66 7.88
N GLU A 263 6.93 7.99 7.45
CA GLU A 263 8.28 8.57 7.30
C GLU A 263 8.69 8.66 5.83
N ALA A 264 8.49 7.56 5.08
CA ALA A 264 8.73 7.44 3.65
C ALA A 264 8.02 6.20 3.10
N ASN A 265 8.11 5.95 1.78
CA ASN A 265 7.61 4.72 1.20
C ASN A 265 8.21 3.49 1.88
N GLY A 266 7.35 2.58 2.33
CA GLY A 266 7.75 1.39 3.09
C GLY A 266 8.26 1.64 4.51
N ILE A 267 8.29 2.89 5.00
CA ILE A 267 8.88 3.23 6.30
C ILE A 267 7.86 3.94 7.19
N VAL A 268 7.68 3.40 8.38
CA VAL A 268 6.90 4.05 9.45
C VAL A 268 7.68 4.04 10.76
N SER A 269 7.34 4.97 11.64
CA SER A 269 7.90 5.03 12.99
C SER A 269 6.82 5.01 14.06
N PHE A 270 7.17 4.47 15.22
CA PHE A 270 6.35 4.46 16.44
C PHE A 270 7.18 5.11 17.56
N ASP A 271 6.65 6.15 18.18
CA ASP A 271 7.23 6.73 19.39
C ASP A 271 6.84 5.88 20.59
N ASN A 272 7.79 5.28 21.28
CA ASN A 272 7.51 4.41 22.43
C ASN A 272 7.15 5.19 23.71
N GLY A 273 7.18 6.54 23.67
CA GLY A 273 6.83 7.42 24.77
C GLY A 273 7.88 7.46 25.90
N ASN A 274 9.07 6.92 25.66
CA ASN A 274 10.11 6.72 26.67
C ASN A 274 11.50 7.14 26.17
N GLY A 275 11.54 7.99 25.14
CA GLY A 275 12.79 8.41 24.50
C GLY A 275 13.38 7.33 23.58
N SER A 276 12.58 6.35 23.15
CA SER A 276 12.96 5.42 22.09
C SER A 276 11.89 5.36 21.00
N TYR A 277 12.30 4.96 19.80
CA TYR A 277 11.42 4.75 18.66
C TYR A 277 11.60 3.34 18.11
N THR A 278 10.53 2.77 17.58
CA THR A 278 10.57 1.54 16.77
C THR A 278 10.23 1.90 15.33
N VAL A 279 11.06 1.47 14.38
CA VAL A 279 10.98 1.85 12.97
C VAL A 279 11.01 0.60 12.09
N PRO A 280 9.83 0.07 11.73
CA PRO A 280 9.72 -0.95 10.71
C PRO A 280 10.00 -0.38 9.31
N ILE A 281 10.81 -1.11 8.54
CA ILE A 281 11.21 -0.81 7.16
C ILE A 281 10.85 -2.00 6.29
N SER A 282 9.82 -1.85 5.46
CA SER A 282 9.35 -2.86 4.51
C SER A 282 10.05 -2.71 3.16
N HIS A 283 10.46 -3.83 2.59
CA HIS A 283 11.11 -3.91 1.29
C HIS A 283 10.17 -4.45 0.21
N ALA A 284 10.49 -4.17 -1.06
CA ALA A 284 9.72 -4.60 -2.22
C ALA A 284 9.70 -6.14 -2.40
N ASP A 285 10.68 -6.84 -1.84
CA ASP A 285 10.77 -8.30 -1.85
C ASP A 285 9.95 -8.97 -0.73
N GLY A 286 9.22 -8.18 0.07
CA GLY A 286 8.41 -8.65 1.19
C GLY A 286 9.18 -8.80 2.50
N SER A 287 10.51 -8.62 2.50
CA SER A 287 11.28 -8.61 3.75
C SER A 287 10.96 -7.38 4.60
N LEU A 288 11.21 -7.50 5.89
CA LEU A 288 10.99 -6.46 6.89
C LEU A 288 12.25 -6.32 7.73
N ALA A 289 12.64 -5.10 8.06
CA ALA A 289 13.60 -4.81 9.12
C ALA A 289 12.89 -4.03 10.22
N ILE A 290 13.24 -4.24 11.48
CA ILE A 290 12.66 -3.47 12.59
C ILE A 290 13.81 -2.85 13.37
N ASN A 291 14.00 -1.55 13.20
CA ASN A 291 15.06 -0.83 13.90
C ASN A 291 14.49 -0.23 15.19
N THR A 292 15.34 -0.09 16.21
CA THR A 292 15.05 0.66 17.42
C THR A 292 16.05 1.79 17.58
N VAL A 293 15.57 3.00 17.85
CA VAL A 293 16.44 4.17 18.05
C VAL A 293 16.29 4.66 19.48
N LEU A 294 17.39 4.69 20.21
CA LEU A 294 17.50 5.29 21.53
C LEU A 294 17.93 6.73 21.33
N THR A 295 17.11 7.69 21.77
CA THR A 295 17.39 9.12 21.52
C THR A 295 18.28 9.77 22.57
N GLY A 296 18.45 9.16 23.75
CA GLY A 296 19.27 9.72 24.80
C GLY A 296 19.60 8.76 25.95
N PRO A 297 20.39 9.22 26.94
CA PRO A 297 20.86 8.39 28.05
C PRO A 297 19.74 7.82 28.94
N SER A 298 18.55 8.40 28.89
CA SER A 298 17.37 7.94 29.64
C SER A 298 16.51 6.93 28.87
N SER A 299 16.83 6.65 27.60
CA SER A 299 16.13 5.64 26.81
C SER A 299 16.26 4.26 27.46
N PRO A 300 15.24 3.39 27.35
CA PRO A 300 15.38 2.00 27.74
C PRO A 300 16.53 1.32 27.02
N THR A 301 17.09 0.29 27.63
CA THR A 301 18.18 -0.53 27.08
C THR A 301 17.76 -1.97 26.79
N SER A 302 16.46 -2.28 26.93
CA SER A 302 15.91 -3.62 26.77
C SER A 302 14.61 -3.54 25.97
N PHE A 303 14.59 -4.21 24.82
CA PHE A 303 13.50 -4.13 23.84
C PHE A 303 12.96 -5.52 23.54
N ALA A 304 11.72 -5.77 23.97
CA ALA A 304 11.08 -7.08 23.86
C ALA A 304 10.23 -7.18 22.59
N TYR A 305 10.39 -8.29 21.89
CA TYR A 305 9.67 -8.68 20.67
C TYR A 305 8.96 -10.02 20.93
N PRO A 306 7.72 -10.00 21.44
CA PRO A 306 6.94 -11.22 21.62
C PRO A 306 6.61 -11.85 20.27
N LEU A 307 6.96 -13.12 20.07
CA LEU A 307 6.71 -13.85 18.84
C LEU A 307 5.42 -14.66 18.93
N ASP A 308 4.60 -14.63 17.87
CA ASP A 308 3.52 -15.59 17.69
C ASP A 308 4.09 -16.85 17.04
N LEU A 309 4.28 -17.89 17.84
CA LEU A 309 4.91 -19.13 17.40
C LEU A 309 3.87 -20.13 16.88
N PRO A 310 4.22 -20.95 15.86
CA PRO A 310 3.44 -22.13 15.53
C PRO A 310 3.19 -23.00 16.77
N LYS A 311 2.05 -23.69 16.82
CA LYS A 311 1.70 -24.54 17.97
C LYS A 311 2.81 -25.55 18.27
N GLY A 312 3.37 -25.47 19.47
CA GLY A 312 4.47 -26.32 19.94
C GLY A 312 5.86 -25.88 19.48
N GLY A 313 5.97 -24.75 18.78
CA GLY A 313 7.24 -24.16 18.38
C GLY A 313 8.07 -23.61 19.54
N SER A 314 9.35 -23.35 19.27
CA SER A 314 10.32 -22.88 20.26
C SER A 314 11.28 -21.85 19.66
N VAL A 315 11.96 -21.12 20.54
CA VAL A 315 12.92 -20.07 20.19
C VAL A 315 14.19 -20.31 20.98
N SER A 316 15.35 -20.15 20.35
CA SER A 316 16.66 -20.32 20.98
C SER A 316 17.69 -19.35 20.40
N VAL A 317 18.66 -18.95 21.22
CA VAL A 317 19.84 -18.19 20.77
C VAL A 317 20.99 -19.17 20.53
N ASP A 318 21.67 -19.08 19.40
CA ASP A 318 22.85 -19.88 19.08
C ASP A 318 24.16 -19.29 19.63
N ASP A 319 25.27 -20.02 19.47
CA ASP A 319 26.59 -19.59 19.96
C ASP A 319 27.12 -18.30 19.28
N ASN A 320 26.55 -17.91 18.14
CA ASN A 320 26.89 -16.67 17.44
C ASN A 320 25.96 -15.51 17.83
N GLY A 321 25.01 -15.74 18.73
CA GLY A 321 24.03 -14.74 19.17
C GLY A 321 22.84 -14.58 18.23
N ALA A 322 22.69 -15.41 17.20
CA ALA A 322 21.53 -15.41 16.31
C ALA A 322 20.34 -16.11 16.95
N VAL A 323 19.12 -15.67 16.65
CA VAL A 323 17.89 -16.35 17.12
C VAL A 323 17.42 -17.33 16.06
N GLN A 324 17.15 -18.57 16.48
CA GLN A 324 16.48 -19.59 15.70
C GLN A 324 15.07 -19.81 16.25
N ILE A 325 14.10 -19.81 15.34
CA ILE A 325 12.70 -20.12 15.61
C ILE A 325 12.41 -21.47 14.99
N SER A 326 11.84 -22.40 15.76
CA SER A 326 11.60 -23.78 15.34
C SER A 326 10.16 -24.21 15.54
N ASP A 327 9.68 -25.17 14.76
CA ASP A 327 8.37 -25.81 14.98
C ASP A 327 8.43 -26.88 16.07
N ALA A 328 7.30 -27.58 16.29
CA ALA A 328 7.18 -28.64 17.30
C ALA A 328 8.09 -29.86 17.07
N SER A 329 8.63 -30.03 15.86
CA SER A 329 9.58 -31.09 15.53
C SER A 329 11.05 -30.67 15.72
N GLY A 330 11.29 -29.42 16.13
CA GLY A 330 12.63 -28.83 16.23
C GLY A 330 13.21 -28.40 14.88
N MET A 331 12.38 -28.35 13.83
CA MET A 331 12.80 -27.87 12.52
C MET A 331 12.76 -26.35 12.48
N PRO A 332 13.83 -25.68 12.01
CA PRO A 332 13.82 -24.22 11.91
C PRO A 332 12.70 -23.74 10.98
N VAL A 333 12.03 -22.67 11.35
CA VAL A 333 10.98 -21.97 10.60
C VAL A 333 11.26 -20.48 10.45
N GLY A 334 12.28 -19.96 11.12
CA GLY A 334 12.71 -18.57 11.00
C GLY A 334 14.05 -18.35 11.67
N PHE A 335 14.77 -17.32 11.21
CA PHE A 335 16.05 -16.92 11.80
C PHE A 335 16.13 -15.40 11.91
N VAL A 336 16.83 -14.95 12.95
CA VAL A 336 17.23 -13.55 13.18
C VAL A 336 18.74 -13.57 13.30
N ASN A 337 19.45 -12.75 12.53
CA ASN A 337 20.91 -12.70 12.68
C ASN A 337 21.29 -12.14 14.07
N ALA A 338 22.55 -12.28 14.44
CA ALA A 338 23.05 -11.69 15.67
C ALA A 338 22.76 -10.18 15.71
N PRO A 339 22.39 -9.62 16.88
CA PRO A 339 22.01 -8.23 16.99
C PRO A 339 23.23 -7.34 16.84
N TRP A 340 23.02 -6.14 16.31
CA TRP A 340 24.02 -5.07 16.34
C TRP A 340 23.40 -3.79 16.89
N ALA A 341 24.27 -2.92 17.41
CA ALA A 341 23.90 -1.57 17.80
C ALA A 341 25.07 -0.63 17.51
N VAL A 342 24.78 0.57 17.02
CA VAL A 342 25.75 1.56 16.59
C VAL A 342 25.36 2.93 17.14
N ASP A 343 26.33 3.66 17.66
CA ASP A 343 26.14 5.00 18.23
C ASP A 343 26.19 6.11 17.16
N ALA A 344 25.95 7.36 17.55
CA ALA A 344 25.88 8.49 16.61
C ALA A 344 27.21 8.80 15.89
N ASN A 345 28.34 8.27 16.36
CA ASN A 345 29.65 8.40 15.71
C ASN A 345 29.97 7.20 14.81
N GLY A 346 29.08 6.21 14.71
CA GLY A 346 29.33 4.98 13.99
C GLY A 346 30.12 3.94 14.80
N ALA A 347 30.22 4.10 16.13
CA ALA A 347 30.92 3.13 16.97
C ALA A 347 29.98 2.00 17.43
N ASP A 348 30.48 0.76 17.45
CA ASP A 348 29.73 -0.40 17.93
C ASP A 348 29.38 -0.26 19.41
N VAL A 349 28.11 -0.49 19.74
CA VAL A 349 27.58 -0.56 21.10
C VAL A 349 27.30 -2.03 21.43
N PRO A 350 27.85 -2.57 22.52
CA PRO A 350 27.63 -3.98 22.88
C PRO A 350 26.14 -4.30 23.01
N THR A 351 25.69 -5.38 22.36
CA THR A 351 24.29 -5.81 22.38
C THR A 351 24.19 -7.33 22.30
N LYS A 352 23.07 -7.88 22.78
CA LYS A 352 22.78 -9.32 22.72
C LYS A 352 21.29 -9.60 22.72
N PHE A 353 20.92 -10.79 22.24
CA PHE A 353 19.58 -11.33 22.45
C PHE A 353 19.52 -12.18 23.72
N VAL A 354 18.38 -12.08 24.40
CA VAL A 354 17.96 -12.97 25.48
C VAL A 354 16.56 -13.47 25.14
N VAL A 355 16.34 -14.77 25.33
CA VAL A 355 15.04 -15.41 25.03
C VAL A 355 14.41 -15.89 26.32
N ASP A 356 13.15 -15.53 26.53
CA ASP A 356 12.28 -16.08 27.58
C ASP A 356 10.96 -16.55 26.94
N GLY A 357 10.75 -17.86 26.90
CA GLY A 357 9.62 -18.46 26.19
C GLY A 357 9.60 -18.09 24.69
N ASN A 358 8.58 -17.32 24.29
CA ASN A 358 8.41 -16.81 22.93
C ASN A 358 8.84 -15.34 22.77
N VAL A 359 9.44 -14.74 23.79
CA VAL A 359 9.85 -13.33 23.75
C VAL A 359 11.34 -13.24 23.47
N VAL A 360 11.68 -12.62 22.34
CA VAL A 360 13.07 -12.25 22.02
C VAL A 360 13.31 -10.84 22.54
N THR A 361 14.29 -10.65 23.39
CA THR A 361 14.65 -9.34 23.94
C THR A 361 16.04 -8.94 23.48
N GLN A 362 16.17 -7.82 22.78
CA GLN A 362 17.47 -7.21 22.53
C GLN A 362 17.86 -6.33 23.71
N GLN A 363 19.04 -6.59 24.28
CA GLN A 363 19.64 -5.78 25.34
C GLN A 363 20.82 -5.01 24.78
N VAL A 364 20.80 -3.68 24.91
CA VAL A 364 21.83 -2.75 24.41
C VAL A 364 22.56 -2.14 25.59
N ASP A 365 23.87 -2.33 25.69
CA ASP A 365 24.67 -1.80 26.80
C ASP A 365 25.17 -0.39 26.50
N THR A 366 24.39 0.61 26.92
CA THR A 366 24.75 2.04 26.82
C THR A 366 25.49 2.54 28.08
N SER A 367 25.91 1.66 28.99
CA SER A 367 26.58 2.07 30.24
C SER A 367 28.06 2.41 30.05
N ALA A 368 28.64 2.02 28.91
CA ALA A 368 30.03 2.30 28.58
C ALA A 368 30.29 3.82 28.45
N PRO A 369 31.38 4.35 29.04
CA PRO A 369 31.74 5.75 28.87
C PRO A 369 32.00 6.07 27.39
N GLY A 370 31.34 7.11 26.88
CA GLY A 370 31.60 7.65 25.53
C GLY A 370 30.55 7.30 24.47
N VAL A 371 29.57 6.43 24.76
CA VAL A 371 28.45 6.16 23.85
C VAL A 371 27.70 7.45 23.53
N GLN A 372 27.58 7.79 22.23
CA GLN A 372 26.85 8.98 21.76
C GLN A 372 25.46 8.63 21.24
N PHE A 373 24.48 9.45 21.60
CA PHE A 373 23.11 9.29 21.14
C PHE A 373 22.84 10.14 19.88
N PRO A 374 21.94 9.68 18.98
CA PRO A 374 21.14 8.47 19.09
C PRO A 374 21.95 7.18 18.89
N VAL A 375 21.53 6.11 19.59
CA VAL A 375 22.02 4.75 19.34
C VAL A 375 20.96 4.02 18.52
N VAL A 376 21.36 3.46 17.39
CA VAL A 376 20.49 2.60 16.56
C VAL A 376 20.80 1.15 16.89
N ALA A 377 19.78 0.41 17.26
CA ALA A 377 19.84 -1.02 17.49
C ALA A 377 18.95 -1.71 16.47
N ASP A 378 19.55 -2.57 15.66
CA ASP A 378 18.82 -3.41 14.71
C ASP A 378 18.82 -4.82 15.28
N PRO A 379 17.71 -5.26 15.83
CA PRO A 379 17.40 -6.65 15.75
C PRO A 379 16.99 -6.85 14.29
N SER A 380 17.90 -7.40 13.47
CA SER A 380 17.67 -7.75 12.05
C SER A 380 16.67 -8.90 11.95
N LEU A 381 15.50 -8.68 12.55
CA LEU A 381 14.36 -9.54 12.62
C LEU A 381 13.79 -9.51 11.22
N TRP A 382 13.41 -10.68 10.69
CA TRP A 382 12.58 -10.82 9.50
C TRP A 382 13.25 -10.74 8.12
N SER A 383 14.59 -10.69 8.02
CA SER A 383 15.26 -10.91 6.71
C SER A 383 15.06 -12.32 6.16
N VAL A 384 14.55 -13.26 6.98
CA VAL A 384 14.28 -14.65 6.55
C VAL A 384 13.02 -15.21 7.20
N ILE A 385 11.85 -15.06 6.56
CA ILE A 385 10.74 -16.00 6.75
C ILE A 385 10.93 -17.20 5.80
N GLY A 386 11.42 -18.29 6.37
CA GLY A 386 10.54 -19.38 6.76
C GLY A 386 9.95 -20.32 5.72
N ASN A 387 10.51 -20.45 4.52
CA ASN A 387 10.29 -21.66 3.72
C ASN A 387 11.06 -22.88 4.26
N ALA A 388 11.60 -22.83 5.48
CA ALA A 388 12.47 -23.87 6.02
C ALA A 388 11.75 -25.21 6.26
N VAL A 389 10.44 -25.21 6.51
CA VAL A 389 9.63 -26.44 6.56
C VAL A 389 9.50 -27.09 5.18
N GLY A 390 9.10 -26.31 4.17
CA GLY A 390 9.04 -26.78 2.78
C GLY A 390 10.40 -27.23 2.29
N CYS A 391 11.43 -26.45 2.56
CA CYS A 391 12.78 -26.67 2.08
C CYS A 391 13.39 -27.93 2.73
N ALA A 392 13.15 -28.14 4.02
CA ALA A 392 13.59 -29.36 4.68
C ALA A 392 12.85 -30.61 4.18
N ALA A 393 11.53 -30.51 3.93
CA ALA A 393 10.74 -31.60 3.34
C ALA A 393 11.20 -31.95 1.92
N GLU A 394 11.44 -30.92 1.10
CA GLU A 394 12.00 -31.03 -0.25
C GLU A 394 13.41 -31.65 -0.24
N ILE A 395 14.30 -31.18 0.65
CA ILE A 395 15.65 -31.73 0.85
C ILE A 395 15.59 -33.19 1.34
N ALA A 396 14.66 -33.53 2.22
CA ALA A 396 14.45 -34.92 2.66
C ALA A 396 13.99 -35.80 1.49
N GLY A 397 13.12 -35.28 0.62
CA GLY A 397 12.66 -35.95 -0.61
C GLY A 397 13.79 -36.23 -1.61
N LEU A 398 14.81 -35.36 -1.67
CA LEU A 398 16.00 -35.57 -2.51
C LEU A 398 16.91 -36.72 -2.05
N ALA A 399 16.80 -37.17 -0.79
CA ALA A 399 17.59 -38.28 -0.28
C ALA A 399 17.21 -39.65 -0.89
N LEU A 400 16.08 -39.73 -1.60
CA LEU A 400 15.52 -40.98 -2.13
C LEU A 400 16.20 -41.50 -3.43
N ALA A 401 17.27 -40.86 -3.92
CA ALA A 401 18.08 -41.31 -5.07
C ALA A 401 17.28 -41.80 -6.30
N SER A 402 16.13 -41.19 -6.58
CA SER A 402 15.26 -41.60 -7.67
C SER A 402 15.78 -41.15 -9.04
N ALA A 403 15.39 -41.85 -10.10
CA ALA A 403 15.77 -41.49 -11.48
C ALA A 403 15.34 -40.06 -11.86
N LYS A 404 14.21 -39.58 -11.33
CA LYS A 404 13.72 -38.20 -11.54
C LYS A 404 14.67 -37.17 -10.93
N VAL A 405 15.20 -37.42 -9.73
CA VAL A 405 16.16 -36.53 -9.06
C VAL A 405 17.47 -36.43 -9.84
N LEU A 406 17.98 -37.57 -10.37
CA LEU A 406 19.19 -37.56 -11.19
C LEU A 406 19.00 -36.76 -12.49
N GLN A 407 17.83 -36.87 -13.14
CA GLN A 407 17.51 -36.07 -14.32
C GLN A 407 17.41 -34.57 -14.01
N ALA A 408 16.82 -34.22 -12.86
CA ALA A 408 16.78 -32.84 -12.38
C ALA A 408 18.18 -32.27 -12.17
N PHE A 409 19.11 -33.04 -11.57
CA PHE A 409 20.50 -32.61 -11.38
C PHE A 409 21.21 -32.38 -12.71
N VAL A 410 21.01 -33.25 -13.70
CA VAL A 410 21.59 -33.06 -15.05
C VAL A 410 21.07 -31.76 -15.70
N LYS A 411 19.77 -31.46 -15.55
CA LYS A 411 19.19 -30.20 -16.05
C LYS A 411 19.75 -28.99 -15.32
N ALA A 412 19.86 -29.06 -14.00
CA ALA A 412 20.43 -28.02 -13.14
C ALA A 412 21.90 -27.72 -13.54
N GLU A 413 22.73 -28.75 -13.72
CA GLU A 413 24.12 -28.57 -14.15
C GLU A 413 24.24 -27.90 -15.52
N LYS A 414 23.31 -28.17 -16.44
CA LYS A 414 23.31 -27.55 -17.77
C LYS A 414 23.06 -26.04 -17.68
N ILE A 415 22.17 -25.61 -16.79
CA ILE A 415 21.88 -24.19 -16.52
C ILE A 415 23.09 -23.51 -15.89
N ILE A 416 23.66 -24.13 -14.84
CA ILE A 416 24.85 -23.61 -14.16
C ILE A 416 25.99 -23.40 -15.15
N LYS A 417 26.27 -24.39 -16.01
CA LYS A 417 27.34 -24.33 -17.02
C LYS A 417 27.11 -23.23 -18.08
N GLY A 418 25.87 -22.74 -18.23
CA GLY A 418 25.54 -21.62 -19.12
C GLY A 418 25.86 -20.24 -18.54
N ILE A 419 26.09 -20.11 -17.23
CA ILE A 419 26.25 -18.84 -16.52
C ILE A 419 27.63 -18.77 -15.88
N LYS A 420 28.53 -17.94 -16.43
CA LYS A 420 29.95 -17.88 -15.99
C LYS A 420 30.13 -17.67 -14.48
N LYS A 421 29.37 -16.76 -13.88
CA LYS A 421 29.43 -16.49 -12.44
C LYS A 421 28.85 -17.63 -11.60
N ALA A 422 27.80 -18.31 -12.07
CA ALA A 422 27.28 -19.50 -11.41
C ALA A 422 28.33 -20.64 -11.38
N VAL A 423 29.10 -20.83 -12.46
CA VAL A 423 30.19 -21.82 -12.50
C VAL A 423 31.25 -21.56 -11.42
N TYR A 424 31.58 -20.29 -11.14
CA TYR A 424 32.52 -19.92 -10.08
C TYR A 424 32.04 -20.42 -8.71
N TRP A 425 30.80 -20.09 -8.34
CA TRP A 425 30.21 -20.51 -7.07
C TRP A 425 30.01 -22.02 -6.98
N TYR A 426 29.54 -22.64 -8.06
CA TYR A 426 29.37 -24.09 -8.15
C TYR A 426 30.68 -24.86 -7.91
N ASN A 427 31.80 -24.36 -8.44
CA ASN A 427 33.12 -24.96 -8.22
C ASN A 427 33.59 -24.78 -6.76
N LYS A 428 33.33 -23.63 -6.13
CA LYS A 428 33.58 -23.41 -4.70
C LYS A 428 32.78 -24.38 -3.81
N LEU A 429 31.58 -24.77 -4.23
CA LEU A 429 30.74 -25.76 -3.56
C LEU A 429 31.15 -27.22 -3.87
N GLY A 430 32.24 -27.42 -4.61
CA GLY A 430 32.83 -28.73 -4.88
C GLY A 430 32.36 -29.39 -6.19
N GLY A 431 31.68 -28.64 -7.06
CA GLY A 431 31.49 -28.97 -8.47
C GLY A 431 30.50 -30.09 -8.78
N SER A 432 29.63 -30.47 -7.85
CA SER A 432 28.56 -31.45 -8.08
C SER A 432 27.26 -31.05 -7.39
N MET A 433 26.12 -31.28 -8.05
CA MET A 433 24.80 -31.00 -7.45
C MET A 433 24.56 -31.78 -6.16
N LYS A 434 25.12 -32.98 -6.04
CA LYS A 434 25.06 -33.78 -4.80
C LYS A 434 25.74 -33.07 -3.63
N LYS A 435 26.89 -32.40 -3.86
CA LYS A 435 27.57 -31.61 -2.82
C LYS A 435 26.82 -30.32 -2.53
N VAL A 436 26.31 -29.63 -3.55
CA VAL A 436 25.47 -28.43 -3.39
C VAL A 436 24.27 -28.73 -2.49
N VAL A 437 23.51 -29.80 -2.80
CA VAL A 437 22.36 -30.23 -1.97
C VAL A 437 22.79 -30.65 -0.58
N GLY A 438 23.93 -31.34 -0.42
CA GLY A 438 24.46 -31.72 0.89
C GLY A 438 24.84 -30.52 1.77
N LEU A 439 25.42 -29.48 1.17
CA LEU A 439 25.72 -28.21 1.86
C LEU A 439 24.46 -27.43 2.15
N LEU A 440 23.50 -27.39 1.21
CA LEU A 440 22.20 -26.76 1.43
C LEU A 440 21.42 -27.46 2.54
N LYS A 441 21.50 -28.79 2.64
CA LYS A 441 20.94 -29.55 3.77
C LYS A 441 21.56 -29.13 5.10
N LYS A 442 22.89 -29.03 5.17
CA LYS A 442 23.57 -28.52 6.37
C LYS A 442 23.19 -27.09 6.66
N TYR A 443 23.07 -26.27 5.62
CA TYR A 443 22.69 -24.87 5.71
C TYR A 443 21.30 -24.70 6.32
N VAL A 444 20.36 -25.55 5.93
CA VAL A 444 18.97 -25.52 6.42
C VAL A 444 18.84 -26.17 7.80
N GLN A 445 19.58 -27.25 8.08
CA GLN A 445 19.44 -28.01 9.32
C GLN A 445 20.30 -27.50 10.47
N ASN A 446 21.50 -27.01 10.17
CA ASN A 446 22.48 -26.56 11.16
C ASN A 446 23.48 -25.60 10.48
N ARG A 447 23.05 -24.37 10.21
CA ARG A 447 23.82 -23.36 9.47
C ARG A 447 25.20 -23.10 10.08
N SER A 448 25.32 -23.11 11.41
CA SER A 448 26.58 -22.88 12.13
C SER A 448 27.63 -23.97 11.87
N SER A 449 27.24 -25.13 11.32
CA SER A 449 28.18 -26.14 10.85
C SER A 449 28.93 -25.78 9.55
N LEU A 450 28.60 -24.64 8.93
CA LEU A 450 29.22 -24.15 7.69
C LEU A 450 30.10 -22.93 7.95
N SER A 451 31.18 -22.81 7.19
CA SER A 451 32.02 -21.61 7.20
C SER A 451 31.33 -20.44 6.47
N LYS A 452 31.70 -19.20 6.80
CA LYS A 452 31.23 -17.98 6.10
C LYS A 452 31.36 -18.11 4.58
N THR A 453 32.50 -18.62 4.10
CA THR A 453 32.75 -18.83 2.67
C THR A 453 31.81 -19.86 2.03
N GLN A 454 31.39 -20.88 2.78
CA GLN A 454 30.42 -21.86 2.30
C GLN A 454 29.01 -21.26 2.22
N ILE A 455 28.63 -20.45 3.22
CA ILE A 455 27.36 -19.72 3.25
C ILE A 455 27.30 -18.75 2.04
N GLU A 456 28.31 -17.92 1.86
CA GLU A 456 28.44 -17.01 0.71
C GLU A 456 28.38 -17.77 -0.63
N ALA A 457 29.03 -18.93 -0.72
CA ALA A 457 29.05 -19.69 -1.96
C ALA A 457 27.70 -20.33 -2.29
N VAL A 458 26.95 -20.77 -1.29
CA VAL A 458 25.56 -21.22 -1.46
C VAL A 458 24.72 -20.07 -1.97
N SER A 459 24.77 -18.91 -1.29
CA SER A 459 23.98 -17.74 -1.68
C SER A 459 24.33 -17.20 -3.06
N GLY A 460 25.62 -17.08 -3.38
CA GLY A 460 26.08 -16.60 -4.68
C GLY A 460 25.68 -17.51 -5.84
N LEU A 461 25.68 -18.84 -5.64
CA LEU A 461 25.21 -19.76 -6.68
C LEU A 461 23.73 -19.54 -7.02
N PHE A 462 22.89 -19.44 -5.99
CA PHE A 462 21.45 -19.31 -6.20
C PHE A 462 21.07 -17.91 -6.67
N HIS A 463 21.74 -16.86 -6.18
CA HIS A 463 21.59 -15.50 -6.70
C HIS A 463 21.84 -15.43 -8.23
N GLU A 464 22.95 -16.01 -8.70
CA GLU A 464 23.32 -15.99 -10.13
C GLU A 464 22.43 -16.85 -11.03
N THR A 465 21.71 -17.82 -10.46
CA THR A 465 20.90 -18.78 -11.24
C THR A 465 19.40 -18.57 -11.10
N GLY A 466 18.96 -17.75 -10.15
CA GLY A 466 17.54 -17.48 -9.90
C GLY A 466 16.79 -18.67 -9.29
N LYS A 467 15.53 -18.44 -8.92
CA LYS A 467 14.60 -19.44 -8.35
C LYS A 467 14.42 -20.67 -9.28
N THR A 468 14.70 -20.50 -10.57
CA THR A 468 14.65 -21.55 -11.60
C THR A 468 15.50 -22.76 -11.26
N LEU A 469 16.72 -22.58 -10.73
CA LEU A 469 17.59 -23.71 -10.41
C LEU A 469 17.00 -24.58 -9.30
N LEU A 470 16.47 -23.94 -8.26
CA LEU A 470 15.86 -24.61 -7.11
C LEU A 470 14.55 -25.31 -7.50
N ASN A 471 13.70 -24.68 -8.32
CA ASN A 471 12.47 -25.33 -8.81
C ASN A 471 12.78 -26.60 -9.61
N ILE A 472 13.82 -26.59 -10.44
CA ILE A 472 14.21 -27.76 -11.26
C ILE A 472 14.58 -28.96 -10.39
N ILE A 473 15.23 -28.71 -9.26
CA ILE A 473 15.61 -29.76 -8.31
C ILE A 473 14.56 -29.99 -7.22
N GLY A 474 13.36 -29.42 -7.37
CA GLY A 474 12.27 -29.57 -6.40
C GLY A 474 12.63 -29.03 -5.01
N LEU A 475 13.43 -27.97 -4.97
CA LEU A 475 13.82 -27.22 -3.77
C LEU A 475 13.32 -25.78 -3.83
N GLY A 476 12.23 -25.52 -4.55
CA GLY A 476 11.77 -24.16 -4.87
C GLY A 476 11.53 -23.32 -3.62
N SER A 477 11.08 -23.97 -2.56
CA SER A 477 10.87 -23.32 -1.28
C SER A 477 12.21 -22.90 -0.62
N CYS A 478 13.33 -23.59 -0.89
CA CYS A 478 14.65 -23.22 -0.34
C CYS A 478 15.21 -21.87 -0.81
N TRP A 479 14.55 -21.18 -1.74
CA TRP A 479 15.06 -19.94 -2.36
C TRP A 479 15.42 -18.87 -1.35
N SER A 480 14.48 -18.47 -0.49
CA SER A 480 14.71 -17.40 0.48
C SER A 480 15.80 -17.73 1.50
N LEU A 481 15.94 -19.00 1.89
CA LEU A 481 17.02 -19.46 2.77
C LEU A 481 18.37 -19.39 2.07
N ALA A 482 18.41 -19.88 0.83
CA ALA A 482 19.63 -20.00 0.08
C ALA A 482 20.21 -18.63 -0.28
N THR A 483 19.38 -17.61 -0.55
CA THR A 483 19.84 -16.27 -0.97
C THR A 483 19.87 -15.22 0.14
N ALA A 484 19.59 -15.57 1.39
CA ALA A 484 19.45 -14.65 2.53
C ALA A 484 20.66 -13.73 2.86
N ASN A 485 21.81 -13.87 2.17
CA ASN A 485 23.04 -13.09 2.45
C ASN A 485 23.63 -12.47 1.18
N TYR A 486 22.83 -12.23 0.14
CA TYR A 486 23.30 -11.75 -1.16
C TYR A 486 22.47 -10.62 -1.74
#